data_AF-A0AAE4CVR2-F1
#
_entry.id   AF-A0AAE4CVR2-F1
#
_cell.length_a   1.000
_cell.length_b   1.000
_cell.length_c   1.000
_cell.angle_alpha   90.00
_cell.angle_beta   90.00
_cell.angle_gamma   90.00
#
_symmetry.space_group_name_H-M   'P 1'
#
loop_
_entity.id
_entity.type
_entity.pdbx_description
1 polymer ?
#
loop_
_entity_poly.entity_id
_entity_poly.type
_entity_poly.pdbx_seq_one_letter_code
_entity_poly.pdbx_strand_id
1 'polypeptide(L)'
;MNLLHAEARRLVARRFVQLMAVLLIGTCLVAVVSTVASSHTPTDVELREATEQAAVNYGYARQDYEMCRTERPGPTCVPPDPADFRPEDQLYGTFVFAREISGLVYFVAAFLALFGFLVGASFIGAEMSSGGLTNLLLWRPRRPVVLGAKLAVVTGAVFAVSVVVTTAYIAAFWGVSTISGFAGDTSGTFWADLVLVAVRALLLVLGTTVVGFSLATLGRHTAAALGVVAAYVVLWEIGLRIVLSTVEVPEADRWMLSSYLAAFVNGRVVLWNSACATPDCTAEYALTWVDGTLVGGAVTLLTAVAAFVLTQRRDMA
;
A
#
# COMPACT_ATOMS: atom_id res chain seq x y z
N MET A 1 -20.82 1.04 -31.46
CA MET A 1 -19.40 0.87 -31.07
C MET A 1 -19.24 1.23 -29.60
N ASN A 2 -18.84 0.28 -28.75
CA ASN A 2 -18.68 0.53 -27.31
C ASN A 2 -17.43 1.39 -27.06
N LEU A 3 -17.64 2.61 -26.54
CA LEU A 3 -16.59 3.57 -26.18
C LEU A 3 -15.54 2.92 -25.26
N LEU A 4 -16.00 2.16 -24.27
CA LEU A 4 -15.15 1.43 -23.32
C LEU A 4 -14.23 0.42 -24.01
N HIS A 5 -14.75 -0.31 -24.99
CA HIS A 5 -13.97 -1.32 -25.71
C HIS A 5 -12.86 -0.71 -26.57
N ALA A 6 -13.15 0.43 -27.21
CA ALA A 6 -12.16 1.17 -28.00
C ALA A 6 -11.04 1.73 -27.10
N GLU A 7 -11.40 2.31 -25.96
CA GLU A 7 -10.44 2.85 -25.00
C GLU A 7 -9.59 1.75 -24.34
N ALA A 8 -10.16 0.59 -24.03
CA ALA A 8 -9.42 -0.56 -23.50
C ALA A 8 -8.34 -1.05 -24.48
N ARG A 9 -8.68 -1.18 -25.76
CA ARG A 9 -7.69 -1.55 -26.79
C ARG A 9 -6.57 -0.50 -26.92
N ARG A 10 -6.91 0.79 -26.85
CA ARG A 10 -5.92 1.88 -26.87
C ARG A 10 -4.98 1.82 -25.68
N LEU A 11 -5.51 1.54 -24.48
CA LEU A 11 -4.69 1.42 -23.27
C LEU A 11 -3.68 0.26 -23.39
N VAL A 12 -4.13 -0.93 -23.80
CA VAL A 12 -3.27 -2.12 -23.94
C VAL A 12 -2.21 -1.97 -25.04
N ALA A 13 -2.53 -1.25 -26.11
CA ALA A 13 -1.59 -1.00 -27.21
C ALA A 13 -0.47 0.02 -26.86
N ARG A 14 -0.55 0.71 -25.71
CA ARG A 14 0.46 1.70 -25.35
C ARG A 14 1.74 1.02 -24.85
N ARG A 15 2.85 1.29 -25.56
CA ARG A 15 4.20 0.85 -25.18
C ARG A 15 4.58 1.21 -23.75
N PHE A 16 4.17 2.38 -23.27
CA PHE A 16 4.43 2.80 -21.89
C PHE A 16 3.76 1.86 -20.86
N VAL A 17 2.50 1.49 -21.09
CA VAL A 17 1.77 0.57 -20.21
C VAL A 17 2.41 -0.82 -20.23
N GLN A 18 2.80 -1.28 -21.42
CA GLN A 18 3.51 -2.56 -21.59
C GLN A 18 4.87 -2.56 -20.87
N LEU A 19 5.67 -1.50 -21.01
CA LEU A 19 6.94 -1.35 -20.29
C LEU A 19 6.74 -1.37 -18.78
N MET A 20 5.77 -0.61 -18.27
CA MET A 20 5.47 -0.60 -16.83
C MET A 20 5.00 -1.97 -16.32
N ALA A 21 4.22 -2.70 -17.12
CA ALA A 21 3.79 -4.06 -16.78
C ALA A 21 4.97 -5.04 -16.77
N VAL A 22 5.89 -4.95 -17.74
CA VAL A 22 7.12 -5.76 -17.76
C VAL A 22 7.99 -5.46 -16.55
N LEU A 23 8.17 -4.18 -16.17
CA LEU A 23 8.92 -3.81 -14.98
C LEU A 23 8.26 -4.33 -13.70
N LEU A 24 6.94 -4.19 -13.57
CA LEU A 24 6.18 -4.70 -12.42
C LEU A 24 6.36 -6.22 -12.27
N ILE A 25 6.16 -6.97 -13.35
CA ILE A 25 6.33 -8.43 -13.37
C ILE A 25 7.79 -8.79 -13.09
N GLY A 26 8.74 -8.07 -13.69
CA GLY A 26 10.17 -8.27 -13.46
C GLY A 26 10.56 -8.10 -11.98
N THR A 27 10.09 -7.03 -11.32
CA THR A 27 10.32 -6.83 -9.88
C THR A 27 9.69 -7.95 -9.05
N CYS A 28 8.48 -8.40 -9.39
CA CYS A 28 7.83 -9.51 -8.69
C CYS A 28 8.64 -10.81 -8.83
N LEU A 29 9.12 -11.11 -10.05
CA LEU A 29 9.94 -12.28 -10.32
C LEU A 29 11.27 -12.22 -9.58
N VAL A 30 11.94 -11.06 -9.57
CA VAL A 30 13.18 -10.86 -8.81
C VAL A 30 12.95 -11.13 -7.33
N ALA A 31 11.87 -10.61 -6.74
CA ALA A 31 11.53 -10.85 -5.34
C ALA A 31 11.37 -12.35 -5.05
N VAL A 32 10.56 -13.06 -5.85
CA VAL A 32 10.32 -14.51 -5.68
C VAL A 32 11.63 -15.30 -5.83
N VAL A 33 12.40 -15.04 -6.88
CA VAL A 33 13.67 -15.73 -7.14
C VAL A 33 14.69 -15.45 -6.04
N SER A 34 14.77 -14.21 -5.54
CA SER A 34 15.67 -13.87 -4.44
C SER A 34 15.33 -14.63 -3.17
N THR A 35 14.04 -14.77 -2.84
CA THR A 35 13.60 -15.51 -1.65
C THR A 35 13.85 -17.01 -1.80
N VAL A 36 13.60 -17.59 -2.97
CA VAL A 36 13.94 -18.99 -3.25
C VAL A 36 15.45 -19.23 -3.09
N ALA A 37 16.28 -18.31 -3.59
CA ALA A 37 17.73 -18.44 -3.54
C ALA A 37 18.30 -18.24 -2.12
N SER A 38 17.63 -17.45 -1.28
CA SER A 38 18.08 -17.15 0.08
C SER A 38 17.49 -18.06 1.16
N SER A 39 16.55 -18.94 0.82
CA SER A 39 15.80 -19.74 1.78
C SER A 39 16.11 -21.23 1.68
N HIS A 40 16.10 -21.92 2.82
CA HIS A 40 16.17 -23.38 2.91
C HIS A 40 15.01 -23.96 3.72
N THR A 41 14.73 -25.25 3.47
CA THR A 41 13.78 -26.01 4.30
C THR A 41 14.38 -26.28 5.67
N PRO A 42 13.66 -26.02 6.77
CA PRO A 42 14.20 -26.18 8.11
C PRO A 42 14.43 -27.65 8.43
N THR A 43 15.54 -27.93 9.11
CA THR A 43 15.89 -29.27 9.59
C THR A 43 15.19 -29.59 10.91
N ASP A 44 15.10 -30.88 11.25
CA ASP A 44 14.52 -31.32 12.53
C ASP A 44 15.26 -30.73 13.75
N VAL A 45 16.56 -30.43 13.62
CA VAL A 45 17.37 -29.83 14.69
C VAL A 45 17.00 -28.36 14.86
N GLU A 46 16.97 -27.60 13.76
CA GLU A 46 16.55 -26.18 13.78
C GLU A 46 15.12 -26.03 14.32
N LEU A 47 14.21 -26.95 13.98
CA LEU A 47 12.85 -26.90 14.49
C LEU A 47 12.80 -27.15 16.01
N ARG A 48 13.63 -28.07 16.54
CA ARG A 48 13.73 -28.30 17.98
C ARG A 48 14.32 -27.10 18.71
N GLU A 49 15.41 -26.55 18.20
CA GLU A 49 16.04 -25.33 18.75
C GLU A 49 15.05 -24.16 18.75
N ALA A 50 14.30 -23.99 17.66
CA ALA A 50 13.26 -22.97 17.57
C ALA A 50 12.12 -23.18 18.57
N THR A 51 11.67 -24.42 18.79
CA THR A 51 10.64 -24.72 19.81
C THR A 51 11.14 -24.46 21.22
N GLU A 52 12.41 -24.79 21.52
CA GLU A 52 13.03 -24.52 22.81
C GLU A 52 13.16 -23.01 23.03
N GLN A 53 13.64 -22.28 22.03
CA GLN A 53 13.79 -20.83 22.10
C GLN A 53 12.44 -20.12 22.25
N ALA A 54 11.38 -20.56 21.56
CA ALA A 54 10.04 -20.03 21.75
C ALA A 54 9.52 -20.25 23.18
N ALA A 55 9.76 -21.43 23.76
CA ALA A 55 9.39 -21.72 25.14
C ALA A 55 10.17 -20.87 26.16
N VAL A 56 11.46 -20.64 25.90
CA VAL A 56 12.32 -19.75 26.69
C VAL A 56 11.82 -18.30 26.62
N ASN A 57 11.53 -17.79 25.43
CA ASN A 57 11.00 -16.44 25.22
C ASN A 57 9.65 -16.24 25.93
N TYR A 58 8.76 -17.24 25.86
CA TYR A 58 7.51 -17.23 26.61
C TYR A 58 7.75 -17.21 28.12
N GLY A 59 8.72 -17.98 28.61
CA GLY A 59 9.15 -17.99 30.02
C GLY A 59 9.60 -16.61 30.50
N TYR A 60 10.42 -15.91 29.71
CA TYR A 60 10.84 -14.54 30.01
C TYR A 60 9.67 -13.55 30.01
N ALA A 61 8.80 -13.59 28.99
CA ALA A 61 7.64 -12.70 28.93
C ALA A 61 6.68 -12.92 30.11
N ARG A 62 6.53 -14.17 30.57
CA ARG A 62 5.75 -14.49 31.76
C ARG A 62 6.39 -13.94 33.03
N GLN A 63 7.71 -14.06 33.17
CA GLN A 63 8.43 -13.49 34.31
C GLN A 63 8.29 -11.96 34.34
N ASP A 64 8.44 -11.29 33.19
CA ASP A 64 8.24 -9.85 33.06
C ASP A 64 6.82 -9.42 33.43
N TYR A 65 5.81 -10.20 33.00
CA TYR A 65 4.43 -9.98 33.41
C TYR A 65 4.24 -10.12 34.92
N GLU A 66 4.83 -11.16 35.54
CA GLU A 66 4.75 -11.37 36.98
C GLU A 66 5.41 -10.22 37.77
N MET A 67 6.58 -9.72 37.32
CA MET A 67 7.22 -8.53 37.90
C MET A 67 6.36 -7.28 37.73
N CYS A 68 5.87 -7.02 36.51
CA CYS A 68 4.98 -5.89 36.21
C CYS A 68 3.77 -5.87 37.15
N ARG A 69 3.12 -7.02 37.32
CA ARG A 69 1.95 -7.17 38.19
C ARG A 69 2.27 -6.86 39.66
N THR A 70 3.48 -7.18 40.13
CA THR A 70 3.90 -6.89 41.51
C THR A 70 4.29 -5.43 41.74
N GLU A 71 4.92 -4.78 40.77
CA GLU A 71 5.42 -3.40 40.90
C GLU A 71 4.36 -2.35 40.56
N ARG A 72 3.48 -2.63 39.60
CA ARG A 72 2.46 -1.70 39.09
C ARG A 72 1.14 -2.42 38.84
N PRO A 73 0.34 -2.69 39.89
CA PRO A 73 -0.96 -3.33 39.72
C PRO A 73 -1.91 -2.41 38.93
N GLY A 74 -2.21 -2.77 37.69
CA GLY A 74 -3.07 -1.99 36.79
C GLY A 74 -3.25 -2.63 35.41
N PRO A 75 -4.11 -2.06 34.54
CA PRO A 75 -4.42 -2.60 33.21
C PRO A 75 -3.25 -2.51 32.21
N THR A 76 -2.12 -1.94 32.61
CA THR A 76 -0.91 -1.79 31.79
C THR A 76 -0.10 -3.07 31.69
N CYS A 77 -0.30 -4.04 32.59
CA CYS A 77 0.35 -5.34 32.53
C CYS A 77 -0.56 -6.32 31.77
N VAL A 78 -0.25 -6.58 30.49
CA VAL A 78 -0.99 -7.53 29.65
C VAL A 78 -0.36 -8.92 29.80
N PRO A 79 -1.15 -9.97 30.11
CA PRO A 79 -0.61 -11.33 30.21
C PRO A 79 -0.12 -11.80 28.82
N PRO A 80 1.05 -12.45 28.72
CA PRO A 80 1.54 -12.96 27.45
C PRO A 80 0.67 -14.13 26.97
N ASP A 81 0.19 -14.06 25.74
CA ASP A 81 -0.53 -15.16 25.09
C ASP A 81 0.49 -16.17 24.53
N PRO A 82 0.42 -17.46 24.90
CA PRO A 82 1.25 -18.50 24.26
C PRO A 82 1.19 -18.49 22.73
N ALA A 83 0.07 -18.04 22.14
CA ALA A 83 -0.10 -17.96 20.69
C ALA A 83 0.83 -16.94 19.99
N ASP A 84 1.39 -15.98 20.74
CA ASP A 84 2.34 -14.97 20.25
C ASP A 84 3.79 -15.49 20.19
N PHE A 85 4.08 -16.63 20.84
CA PHE A 85 5.42 -17.20 20.95
C PHE A 85 5.51 -18.47 20.10
N ARG A 86 5.53 -18.28 18.79
CA ARG A 86 5.51 -19.37 17.82
C ARG A 86 6.92 -19.86 17.50
N PRO A 87 7.18 -21.18 17.40
CA PRO A 87 8.47 -21.70 16.97
C PRO A 87 8.93 -21.13 15.63
N GLU A 88 7.99 -20.92 14.72
CA GLU A 88 8.25 -20.37 13.39
C GLU A 88 8.90 -18.99 13.43
N ASP A 89 8.66 -18.19 14.48
CA ASP A 89 9.26 -16.87 14.63
C ASP A 89 10.76 -16.95 14.97
N GLN A 90 11.23 -18.09 15.47
CA GLN A 90 12.63 -18.34 15.82
C GLN A 90 13.42 -19.03 14.69
N LEU A 91 12.79 -19.30 13.54
CA LEU A 91 13.50 -19.83 12.37
C LEU A 91 14.27 -18.70 11.67
N TYR A 92 15.59 -18.87 11.58
CA TYR A 92 16.51 -17.98 10.88
C TYR A 92 16.97 -18.58 9.56
N GLY A 93 17.00 -17.78 8.50
CA GLY A 93 17.39 -18.25 7.15
C GLY A 93 16.31 -19.05 6.41
N THR A 94 15.24 -19.44 7.08
CA THR A 94 14.05 -20.06 6.47
C THR A 94 12.98 -19.02 6.19
N PHE A 95 12.46 -19.01 4.96
CA PHE A 95 11.26 -18.28 4.58
C PHE A 95 10.03 -18.87 5.28
N VAL A 96 9.39 -18.10 6.14
CA VAL A 96 8.14 -18.49 6.80
C VAL A 96 6.98 -17.72 6.16
N PHE A 97 6.14 -18.43 5.39
CA PHE A 97 5.06 -17.81 4.62
C PHE A 97 4.09 -17.02 5.49
N ALA A 98 3.57 -17.62 6.57
CA ALA A 98 2.61 -16.97 7.45
C ALA A 98 3.13 -15.65 8.08
N ARG A 99 4.44 -15.56 8.32
CA ARG A 99 5.09 -14.40 8.93
C ARG A 99 5.39 -13.31 7.90
N GLU A 100 5.89 -13.70 6.72
CA GLU A 100 6.48 -12.77 5.75
C GLU A 100 5.50 -12.29 4.69
N ILE A 101 4.42 -13.04 4.42
CA ILE A 101 3.52 -12.74 3.30
C ILE A 101 2.87 -11.36 3.41
N SER A 102 2.52 -10.89 4.61
CA SER A 102 1.91 -9.58 4.80
C SER A 102 2.86 -8.45 4.37
N GLY A 103 4.15 -8.55 4.72
CA GLY A 103 5.18 -7.62 4.27
C GLY A 103 5.37 -7.65 2.75
N LEU A 104 5.34 -8.85 2.15
CA LEU A 104 5.42 -9.05 0.71
C LEU A 104 4.18 -8.50 -0.02
N VAL A 105 2.99 -8.59 0.57
CA VAL A 105 1.76 -7.97 0.06
C VAL A 105 1.90 -6.44 0.08
N TYR A 106 2.46 -5.85 1.14
CA TYR A 106 2.74 -4.40 1.17
C TYR A 106 3.74 -4.00 0.08
N PHE A 107 4.77 -4.80 -0.13
CA PHE A 107 5.76 -4.59 -1.18
C PHE A 107 5.11 -4.55 -2.56
N VAL A 108 4.36 -5.59 -2.96
CA VAL A 108 3.70 -5.61 -4.27
C VAL A 108 2.61 -4.53 -4.38
N ALA A 109 1.91 -4.20 -3.29
CA ALA A 109 0.92 -3.14 -3.25
C ALA A 109 1.55 -1.77 -3.56
N ALA A 110 2.73 -1.47 -3.01
CA ALA A 110 3.44 -0.22 -3.29
C ALA A 110 3.81 -0.10 -4.78
N PHE A 111 4.32 -1.18 -5.40
CA PHE A 111 4.63 -1.20 -6.84
C PHE A 111 3.37 -1.10 -7.70
N LEU A 112 2.28 -1.76 -7.31
CA LEU A 112 0.99 -1.64 -7.98
C LEU A 112 0.41 -0.22 -7.85
N ALA A 113 0.59 0.44 -6.71
CA ALA A 113 0.09 1.80 -6.49
C ALA A 113 0.85 2.80 -7.35
N LEU A 114 2.17 2.61 -7.49
CA LEU A 114 3.00 3.36 -8.42
C LEU A 114 2.62 3.08 -9.88
N PHE A 115 2.44 1.82 -10.25
CA PHE A 115 1.98 1.40 -11.57
C PHE A 115 0.64 2.06 -11.91
N GLY A 116 -0.34 1.96 -11.02
CA GLY A 116 -1.67 2.54 -11.17
C GLY A 116 -1.62 4.06 -11.34
N PHE A 117 -0.85 4.75 -10.49
CA PHE A 117 -0.63 6.19 -10.60
C PHE A 117 -0.02 6.57 -11.96
N LEU A 118 1.06 5.91 -12.38
CA LEU A 118 1.77 6.21 -13.62
C LEU A 118 0.91 5.92 -14.86
N VAL A 119 0.21 4.80 -14.87
CA VAL A 119 -0.69 4.41 -15.98
C VAL A 119 -1.88 5.35 -16.04
N GLY A 120 -2.49 5.68 -14.89
CA GLY A 120 -3.57 6.68 -14.78
C GLY A 120 -3.16 8.05 -15.32
N ALA A 121 -2.02 8.57 -14.86
CA ALA A 121 -1.48 9.84 -15.31
C ALA A 121 -1.12 9.83 -16.80
N SER A 122 -0.44 8.77 -17.26
CA SER A 122 0.00 8.61 -18.66
C SER A 122 -1.16 8.49 -19.64
N PHE A 123 -2.23 7.79 -19.25
CA PHE A 123 -3.37 7.54 -20.12
C PHE A 123 -4.00 8.84 -20.61
N ILE A 124 -4.29 9.77 -19.70
CA ILE A 124 -4.90 11.06 -20.02
C ILE A 124 -3.88 12.12 -20.43
N GLY A 125 -2.73 12.19 -19.73
CA GLY A 125 -1.75 13.26 -19.95
C GLY A 125 -1.17 13.27 -21.36
N ALA A 126 -0.91 12.09 -21.94
CA ALA A 126 -0.37 12.00 -23.31
C ALA A 126 -1.38 12.41 -24.40
N GLU A 127 -2.69 12.26 -24.14
CA GLU A 127 -3.72 12.68 -25.10
C GLU A 127 -4.01 14.18 -25.03
N MET A 128 -3.91 14.77 -23.83
CA MET A 128 -4.01 16.21 -23.67
C MET A 128 -2.81 16.92 -24.27
N SER A 129 -1.61 16.38 -24.11
CA SER A 129 -0.39 16.97 -24.69
C SER A 129 -0.33 16.91 -26.21
N SER A 130 -0.92 15.88 -26.81
CA SER A 130 -0.92 15.67 -28.27
C SER A 130 -2.12 16.30 -28.99
N GLY A 131 -3.08 16.89 -28.27
CA GLY A 131 -4.34 17.37 -28.87
C GLY A 131 -5.27 16.26 -29.34
N GLY A 132 -5.00 15.00 -29.01
CA GLY A 132 -5.88 13.88 -29.36
C GLY A 132 -7.29 14.02 -28.76
N LEU A 133 -7.37 14.61 -27.56
CA LEU A 133 -8.63 14.86 -26.88
C LEU A 133 -9.46 15.95 -27.60
N THR A 134 -8.83 17.03 -28.09
CA THR A 134 -9.55 18.10 -28.79
C THR A 134 -10.11 17.62 -30.12
N ASN A 135 -9.35 16.79 -30.85
CA ASN A 135 -9.84 16.18 -32.09
C ASN A 135 -11.06 15.27 -31.87
N LEU A 136 -11.08 14.49 -30.77
CA LEU A 136 -12.23 13.63 -30.44
C LEU A 136 -13.49 14.46 -30.12
N LEU A 137 -13.31 15.60 -29.46
CA LEU A 137 -14.41 16.44 -28.99
C LEU A 137 -15.09 17.23 -30.11
N LEU A 138 -14.41 17.45 -31.25
CA LEU A 138 -15.03 18.00 -32.46
C LEU A 138 -16.22 17.13 -32.93
N TRP A 139 -16.10 15.81 -32.80
CA TRP A 139 -17.12 14.86 -33.24
C TRP A 139 -18.09 14.44 -32.14
N ARG A 140 -17.70 14.57 -30.86
CA ARG A 140 -18.55 14.20 -29.72
C ARG A 140 -18.32 15.14 -28.53
N PRO A 141 -19.07 16.25 -28.40
CA PRO A 141 -18.81 17.31 -27.42
C PRO A 141 -19.28 16.96 -25.99
N ARG A 142 -19.21 15.69 -25.58
CA ARG A 142 -19.62 15.22 -24.25
C ARG A 142 -18.38 14.91 -23.38
N ARG A 143 -17.60 15.94 -23.05
CA ARG A 143 -16.36 15.84 -22.24
C ARG A 143 -16.48 15.01 -20.96
N PRO A 144 -17.47 15.23 -20.06
CA PRO A 144 -17.53 14.47 -18.81
C PRO A 144 -17.77 12.99 -19.04
N VAL A 145 -18.52 12.62 -20.08
CA VAL A 145 -18.77 11.23 -20.45
C VAL A 145 -17.50 10.56 -20.97
N VAL A 146 -16.70 11.28 -21.77
CA VAL A 146 -15.43 10.76 -22.30
C VAL A 146 -14.39 10.62 -21.18
N LEU A 147 -14.25 11.62 -20.32
CA LEU A 147 -13.34 11.57 -19.17
C LEU A 147 -13.74 10.46 -18.19
N GLY A 148 -15.03 10.33 -17.88
CA GLY A 148 -15.55 9.26 -17.03
C GLY A 148 -15.32 7.88 -17.63
N ALA A 149 -15.53 7.70 -18.94
CA ALA A 149 -15.24 6.43 -19.61
C ALA A 149 -13.74 6.09 -19.59
N LYS A 150 -12.85 7.08 -19.76
CA LYS A 150 -11.41 6.88 -19.66
C LYS A 150 -10.96 6.50 -18.26
N LEU A 151 -11.48 7.20 -17.25
CA LEU A 151 -11.23 6.87 -15.85
C LEU A 151 -11.72 5.45 -15.53
N ALA A 152 -12.94 5.09 -15.93
CA ALA A 152 -13.48 3.75 -15.73
C ALA A 152 -12.63 2.66 -16.39
N VAL A 153 -12.15 2.90 -17.61
CA VAL A 153 -11.29 1.93 -18.34
C VAL A 153 -9.94 1.77 -17.66
N VAL A 154 -9.27 2.87 -17.27
CA VAL A 154 -7.96 2.76 -16.63
C VAL A 154 -8.05 2.16 -15.23
N THR A 155 -9.02 2.57 -14.42
CA THR A 155 -9.26 2.01 -13.10
C THR A 155 -9.67 0.53 -13.18
N GLY A 156 -10.53 0.16 -14.14
CA GLY A 156 -10.92 -1.25 -14.36
C GLY A 156 -9.77 -2.13 -14.84
N ALA A 157 -8.90 -1.61 -15.72
CA ALA A 157 -7.71 -2.33 -16.17
C ALA A 157 -6.69 -2.50 -15.03
N VAL A 158 -6.43 -1.44 -14.25
CA VAL A 158 -5.56 -1.52 -13.07
C VAL A 158 -6.13 -2.49 -12.04
N PHE A 159 -7.44 -2.45 -11.77
CA PHE A 159 -8.10 -3.42 -10.89
C PHE A 159 -7.83 -4.86 -11.33
N ALA A 160 -8.07 -5.18 -12.60
CA ALA A 160 -7.85 -6.53 -13.13
C ALA A 160 -6.38 -6.95 -13.01
N VAL A 161 -5.45 -6.07 -13.37
CA VAL A 161 -4.00 -6.34 -13.25
C VAL A 161 -3.59 -6.53 -11.80
N SER A 162 -4.05 -5.67 -10.88
CA SER A 162 -3.75 -5.77 -9.46
C SER A 162 -4.26 -7.08 -8.86
N VAL A 163 -5.49 -7.49 -9.16
CA VAL A 163 -6.03 -8.77 -8.70
C VAL A 163 -5.18 -9.94 -9.23
N VAL A 164 -4.89 -9.97 -10.53
CA VAL A 164 -4.10 -11.04 -11.14
C VAL A 164 -2.67 -11.09 -10.58
N VAL A 165 -2.00 -9.94 -10.49
CA VAL A 165 -0.62 -9.86 -10.00
C VAL A 165 -0.55 -10.22 -8.52
N THR A 166 -1.42 -9.66 -7.67
CA THR A 166 -1.41 -9.98 -6.24
C THR A 166 -1.74 -11.45 -5.99
N THR A 167 -2.74 -12.01 -6.67
CA THR A 167 -3.07 -13.45 -6.51
C THR A 167 -1.95 -14.37 -7.00
N ALA A 168 -1.37 -14.08 -8.17
CA ALA A 168 -0.23 -14.83 -8.68
C ALA A 168 1.01 -14.70 -7.77
N TYR A 169 1.23 -13.52 -7.19
CA TYR A 169 2.34 -13.26 -6.28
C TYR A 169 2.19 -14.04 -4.97
N ILE A 170 1.01 -14.01 -4.34
CA ILE A 170 0.73 -14.80 -3.14
C ILE A 170 0.87 -16.30 -3.46
N ALA A 171 0.33 -16.76 -4.59
CA ALA A 171 0.47 -18.15 -5.02
C ALA A 171 1.94 -18.55 -5.28
N ALA A 172 2.76 -17.65 -5.80
CA ALA A 172 4.19 -17.89 -6.00
C ALA A 172 4.91 -18.09 -4.66
N PHE A 173 4.68 -17.21 -3.67
CA PHE A 173 5.27 -17.36 -2.33
C PHE A 173 4.74 -18.55 -1.55
N TRP A 174 3.47 -18.93 -1.78
CA TRP A 174 2.96 -20.21 -1.32
C TRP A 174 3.76 -21.37 -1.94
N GLY A 175 4.08 -21.31 -3.24
CA GLY A 175 4.98 -22.27 -3.88
C GLY A 175 6.37 -22.30 -3.24
N VAL A 176 6.96 -21.13 -2.93
CA VAL A 176 8.25 -21.04 -2.25
C VAL A 176 8.24 -21.76 -0.90
N SER A 177 7.17 -21.60 -0.11
CA SER A 177 7.06 -22.28 1.19
C SER A 177 7.01 -23.80 1.09
N THR A 178 6.56 -24.35 -0.05
CA THR A 178 6.54 -25.80 -0.28
C THR A 178 7.86 -26.37 -0.80
N ILE A 179 8.72 -25.55 -1.43
CA ILE A 179 9.95 -26.00 -2.09
C ILE A 179 11.17 -25.75 -1.21
N SER A 180 11.26 -24.56 -0.63
CA SER A 180 12.49 -24.07 0.02
C SER A 180 12.20 -23.31 1.32
N GLY A 181 11.03 -23.48 1.93
CA GLY A 181 10.63 -22.73 3.13
C GLY A 181 9.70 -23.52 4.05
N PHE A 182 8.94 -22.77 4.86
CA PHE A 182 7.97 -23.30 5.81
C PHE A 182 6.65 -22.52 5.72
N ALA A 183 5.51 -23.22 5.67
CA ALA A 183 4.22 -22.56 5.51
C ALA A 183 3.78 -21.81 6.78
N GLY A 184 4.10 -22.34 7.96
CA GLY A 184 3.62 -21.82 9.24
C GLY A 184 2.13 -22.11 9.47
N ASP A 185 1.58 -21.48 10.51
CA ASP A 185 0.15 -21.53 10.81
C ASP A 185 -0.65 -20.75 9.76
N THR A 186 -1.42 -21.50 8.98
CA THR A 186 -2.25 -21.01 7.87
C THR A 186 -3.72 -21.27 8.14
N SER A 187 -4.12 -21.07 9.39
CA SER A 187 -5.50 -21.17 9.88
C SER A 187 -6.49 -20.27 9.09
N GLY A 188 -7.78 -20.52 9.26
CA GLY A 188 -8.82 -19.76 8.53
C GLY A 188 -8.82 -18.26 8.83
N THR A 189 -8.47 -17.86 10.07
CA THR A 189 -8.34 -16.45 10.47
C THR A 189 -7.19 -15.76 9.76
N PHE A 190 -6.06 -16.44 9.59
CA PHE A 190 -4.91 -15.92 8.86
C PHE A 190 -5.27 -15.53 7.41
N TRP A 191 -6.01 -16.38 6.70
CA TRP A 191 -6.44 -16.07 5.33
C TRP A 191 -7.44 -14.91 5.28
N ALA A 192 -8.33 -14.81 6.27
CA ALA A 192 -9.27 -13.69 6.36
C ALA A 192 -8.52 -12.36 6.55
N ASP A 193 -7.52 -12.32 7.43
CA ASP A 193 -6.68 -11.14 7.67
C ASP A 193 -5.84 -10.78 6.44
N LEU A 194 -5.25 -11.77 5.77
CA LEU A 194 -4.47 -11.57 4.55
C LEU A 194 -5.33 -11.01 3.40
N VAL A 195 -6.55 -11.53 3.23
CA VAL A 195 -7.50 -11.01 2.23
C VAL A 195 -7.88 -9.57 2.58
N LEU A 196 -8.11 -9.26 3.85
CA LEU A 196 -8.48 -7.92 4.29
C LEU A 196 -7.36 -6.90 4.04
N VAL A 197 -6.10 -7.29 4.29
CA VAL A 197 -4.91 -6.52 3.90
C VAL A 197 -4.84 -6.33 2.38
N ALA A 198 -5.01 -7.40 1.61
CA ALA A 198 -4.96 -7.35 0.14
C ALA A 198 -6.06 -6.45 -0.45
N VAL A 199 -7.27 -6.46 0.12
CA VAL A 199 -8.39 -5.60 -0.28
C VAL A 199 -8.08 -4.13 0.02
N ARG A 200 -7.55 -3.80 1.20
CA ARG A 200 -7.13 -2.43 1.54
C ARG A 200 -6.01 -1.94 0.61
N ALA A 201 -5.01 -2.78 0.38
CA ALA A 201 -3.95 -2.51 -0.58
C ALA A 201 -4.52 -2.25 -1.99
N LEU A 202 -5.47 -3.05 -2.46
CA LEU A 202 -6.12 -2.86 -3.76
C LEU A 202 -6.87 -1.52 -3.82
N LEU A 203 -7.63 -1.17 -2.79
CA LEU A 203 -8.32 0.12 -2.72
C LEU A 203 -7.34 1.31 -2.76
N LEU A 204 -6.19 1.18 -2.11
CA LEU A 204 -5.12 2.18 -2.19
C LEU A 204 -4.62 2.34 -3.64
N VAL A 205 -4.35 1.22 -4.33
CA VAL A 205 -3.91 1.23 -5.74
C VAL A 205 -4.93 1.91 -6.66
N LEU A 206 -6.22 1.64 -6.46
CA LEU A 206 -7.28 2.31 -7.23
C LEU A 206 -7.33 3.80 -6.91
N GLY A 207 -7.22 4.17 -5.64
CA GLY A 207 -7.15 5.56 -5.19
C GLY A 207 -5.99 6.32 -5.85
N THR A 208 -4.77 5.78 -5.81
CA THR A 208 -3.60 6.40 -6.46
C THR A 208 -3.74 6.49 -7.97
N THR A 209 -4.40 5.51 -8.60
CA THR A 209 -4.74 5.55 -10.05
C THR A 209 -5.65 6.73 -10.37
N VAL A 210 -6.70 6.94 -9.56
CA VAL A 210 -7.63 8.08 -9.72
C VAL A 210 -6.92 9.40 -9.47
N VAL A 211 -6.07 9.49 -8.45
CA VAL A 211 -5.27 10.69 -8.17
C VAL A 211 -4.33 11.00 -9.33
N GLY A 212 -3.59 10.01 -9.85
CA GLY A 212 -2.70 10.19 -10.99
C GLY A 212 -3.42 10.68 -12.25
N PHE A 213 -4.56 10.07 -12.56
CA PHE A 213 -5.43 10.52 -13.66
C PHE A 213 -5.92 11.95 -13.45
N SER A 214 -6.34 12.28 -12.24
CA SER A 214 -6.91 13.60 -11.89
C SER A 214 -5.86 14.71 -11.95
N LEU A 215 -4.68 14.49 -11.39
CA LEU A 215 -3.57 15.44 -11.44
C LEU A 215 -3.09 15.67 -12.88
N ALA A 216 -2.99 14.60 -13.69
CA ALA A 216 -2.61 14.74 -15.10
C ALA A 216 -3.69 15.48 -15.91
N THR A 217 -4.96 15.30 -15.56
CA THR A 217 -6.08 16.05 -16.15
C THR A 217 -5.99 17.54 -15.83
N LEU A 218 -5.67 17.89 -14.58
CA LEU A 218 -5.51 19.27 -14.13
C LEU A 218 -4.29 19.95 -14.78
N GLY A 219 -3.16 19.25 -14.82
CA GLY A 219 -1.89 19.73 -15.36
C GLY A 219 -1.74 19.62 -16.88
N ARG A 220 -2.66 18.94 -17.57
CA ARG A 220 -2.66 18.66 -19.04
C ARG A 220 -1.44 17.89 -19.56
N HIS A 221 -0.55 17.45 -18.67
CA HIS A 221 0.66 16.68 -18.99
C HIS A 221 0.96 15.69 -17.87
N THR A 222 1.62 14.58 -18.22
CA THR A 222 2.06 13.54 -17.28
C THR A 222 3.13 14.06 -16.31
N ALA A 223 4.05 14.88 -16.81
CA ALA A 223 5.13 15.49 -16.03
C ALA A 223 4.61 16.40 -14.91
N ALA A 224 3.47 17.07 -15.12
CA ALA A 224 2.86 17.90 -14.09
C ALA A 224 2.36 17.06 -12.91
N ALA A 225 1.72 15.91 -13.17
CA ALA A 225 1.27 14.99 -12.12
C ALA A 225 2.46 14.44 -11.31
N LEU A 226 3.51 14.01 -12.01
CA LEU A 226 4.75 13.54 -11.39
C LEU A 226 5.42 14.62 -10.55
N GLY A 227 5.51 15.84 -11.08
CA GLY A 227 6.11 16.98 -10.39
C GLY A 227 5.35 17.35 -9.11
N VAL A 228 4.02 17.34 -9.13
CA VAL A 228 3.19 17.63 -7.95
C VAL A 228 3.42 16.59 -6.86
N VAL A 229 3.40 15.30 -7.20
CA VAL A 229 3.65 14.23 -6.21
C VAL A 229 5.08 14.26 -5.69
N ALA A 230 6.07 14.46 -6.56
CA ALA A 230 7.47 14.58 -6.15
C ALA A 230 7.67 15.78 -5.21
N ALA A 231 7.10 16.94 -5.53
CA ALA A 231 7.15 18.12 -4.68
C ALA A 231 6.47 17.87 -3.33
N TYR A 232 5.30 17.21 -3.32
CA TYR A 232 4.62 16.86 -2.07
C TYR A 232 5.47 15.93 -1.19
N VAL A 233 6.01 14.84 -1.76
CA VAL A 233 6.82 13.89 -0.99
C VAL A 233 8.07 14.57 -0.44
N VAL A 234 8.80 15.33 -1.26
CA VAL A 234 10.05 15.94 -0.82
C VAL A 234 9.82 17.09 0.16
N LEU A 235 8.90 18.01 -0.16
CA LEU A 235 8.70 19.22 0.64
C LEU A 235 7.84 18.96 1.88
N TRP A 236 6.78 18.16 1.73
CA TRP A 236 5.82 17.91 2.80
C TRP A 236 6.19 16.67 3.60
N GLU A 237 6.23 15.49 2.99
CA GLU A 237 6.45 14.23 3.74
C GLU A 237 7.85 14.13 4.37
N ILE A 238 8.87 14.66 3.70
CA ILE A 238 10.26 14.63 4.19
C ILE A 238 10.61 15.97 4.85
N GLY A 239 10.50 17.07 4.11
CA GLY A 239 10.91 18.40 4.58
C GLY A 239 10.15 18.87 5.81
N LEU A 240 8.82 18.91 5.74
CA LEU A 240 8.00 19.35 6.87
C LEU A 240 8.13 18.40 8.07
N ARG A 241 8.21 17.07 7.85
CA ARG A 241 8.43 16.12 8.95
C ARG A 241 9.71 16.44 9.72
N ILE A 242 10.82 16.74 9.04
CA ILE A 242 12.09 17.14 9.68
C ILE A 242 11.93 18.44 10.48
N VAL A 243 11.22 19.42 9.93
CA VAL A 243 10.98 20.70 10.62
C VAL A 243 10.13 20.49 11.87
N LEU A 244 9.05 19.72 11.77
CA LEU A 244 8.16 19.43 12.91
C LEU A 244 8.88 18.62 14.00
N SER A 245 9.73 17.66 13.63
CA SER A 245 10.53 16.91 14.60
C SER A 245 11.58 17.79 15.29
N THR A 246 12.13 18.79 14.59
CA THR A 246 13.13 19.72 15.16
C THR A 246 12.50 20.71 16.14
N VAL A 247 11.24 21.12 15.90
CA VAL A 247 10.51 22.06 16.77
C VAL A 247 9.70 21.33 17.85
N GLU A 248 9.89 20.01 17.99
CA GLU A 248 9.21 19.17 18.98
C GLU A 248 7.68 19.36 18.95
N VAL A 249 7.10 19.42 17.74
CA VAL A 249 5.65 19.55 17.62
C VAL A 249 5.00 18.24 18.06
N PRO A 250 4.03 18.28 19.00
CA PRO A 250 3.34 17.08 19.43
C PRO A 250 2.60 16.43 18.26
N GLU A 251 2.71 15.11 18.18
CA GLU A 251 2.00 14.29 17.18
C GLU A 251 2.26 14.71 15.72
N ALA A 252 3.52 15.06 15.39
CA ALA A 252 3.92 15.51 14.05
C ALA A 252 3.44 14.62 12.89
N ASP A 253 3.38 13.29 13.11
CA ASP A 253 2.94 12.33 12.10
C ASP A 253 1.45 12.43 11.73
N ARG A 254 0.62 13.15 12.50
CA ARG A 254 -0.77 13.47 12.10
C ARG A 254 -0.87 14.44 10.93
N TRP A 255 0.21 15.11 10.57
CA TRP A 255 0.27 16.02 9.40
C TRP A 255 0.75 15.34 8.12
N MET A 256 1.12 14.06 8.22
CA MET A 256 1.72 13.28 7.14
C MET A 256 0.69 12.33 6.54
N LEU A 257 0.47 12.42 5.23
CA LEU A 257 -0.44 11.52 4.53
C LEU A 257 0.08 10.08 4.59
N SER A 258 1.40 9.89 4.57
CA SER A 258 2.03 8.56 4.71
C SER A 258 1.56 7.80 5.95
N SER A 259 1.37 8.48 7.09
CA SER A 259 0.90 7.88 8.35
C SER A 259 -0.53 7.36 8.24
N TYR A 260 -1.42 8.13 7.60
CA TYR A 260 -2.81 7.73 7.36
C TYR A 260 -2.91 6.58 6.36
N LEU A 261 -2.09 6.58 5.30
CA LEU A 261 -2.06 5.49 4.33
C LEU A 261 -1.50 4.20 4.97
N ALA A 262 -0.49 4.32 5.83
CA ALA A 262 0.02 3.19 6.61
C ALA A 262 -1.06 2.65 7.56
N ALA A 263 -1.80 3.51 8.27
CA ALA A 263 -2.91 3.11 9.13
C ALA A 263 -4.06 2.46 8.35
N PHE A 264 -4.36 2.96 7.15
CA PHE A 264 -5.36 2.38 6.26
C PHE A 264 -5.03 0.93 5.89
N VAL A 265 -3.79 0.70 5.46
CA VAL A 265 -3.34 -0.60 4.97
C VAL A 265 -3.14 -1.59 6.13
N ASN A 266 -2.45 -1.18 7.19
CA ASN A 266 -2.17 -2.03 8.36
C ASN A 266 -3.38 -2.24 9.28
N GLY A 267 -4.45 -1.46 9.14
CA GLY A 267 -5.61 -1.50 10.04
C GLY A 267 -5.48 -0.55 11.23
N ARG A 268 -4.28 -0.48 11.81
CA ARG A 268 -3.91 0.43 12.88
C ARG A 268 -2.40 0.65 12.84
N VAL A 269 -1.97 1.86 13.14
CA VAL A 269 -0.55 2.17 13.40
C VAL A 269 -0.48 2.92 14.73
N VAL A 270 0.40 2.46 15.62
CA VAL A 270 0.73 3.16 16.87
C VAL A 270 1.95 4.03 16.59
N LEU A 271 1.84 5.30 16.94
CA LEU A 271 2.85 6.33 16.68
C LEU A 271 3.28 6.93 18.02
N TRP A 272 4.54 7.36 18.05
CA TRP A 272 5.13 7.97 19.23
C TRP A 272 4.99 9.49 19.20
N ASN A 273 4.70 10.08 20.34
CA ASN A 273 4.70 11.51 20.54
C ASN A 273 6.07 11.95 21.07
N SER A 274 6.94 12.43 20.18
CA SER A 274 8.30 12.86 20.52
C SER A 274 8.36 14.08 21.46
N ALA A 275 7.29 14.88 21.51
CA ALA A 275 7.20 16.09 22.35
C ALA A 275 6.71 15.81 23.78
N CYS A 276 6.51 14.53 24.13
CA CYS A 276 5.92 14.14 25.40
C CYS A 276 6.94 14.23 26.55
N ALA A 277 7.03 15.41 27.17
CA ALA A 277 7.99 15.71 28.23
C ALA A 277 7.42 15.63 29.67
N THR A 278 6.10 15.51 29.82
CA THR A 278 5.43 15.50 31.13
C THR A 278 4.81 14.13 31.45
N PRO A 279 4.70 13.77 32.74
CA PRO A 279 4.10 12.49 33.17
C PRO A 279 2.63 12.33 32.77
N ASP A 280 1.91 13.43 32.57
CA ASP A 280 0.48 13.45 32.22
C ASP A 280 0.22 13.36 30.71
N CYS A 281 1.26 13.30 29.89
CA CYS A 281 1.14 13.22 28.44
C CYS A 281 1.10 11.76 27.97
N THR A 282 0.20 11.45 27.04
CA THR A 282 0.16 10.13 26.38
C THR A 282 1.29 10.04 25.35
N ALA A 283 2.30 9.24 25.65
CA ALA A 283 3.48 9.04 24.80
C ALA A 283 3.17 8.34 23.47
N GLU A 284 2.05 7.61 23.41
CA GLU A 284 1.60 6.91 22.22
C GLU A 284 0.19 7.33 21.83
N TYR A 285 -0.06 7.40 20.53
CA TYR A 285 -1.39 7.55 19.95
C TYR A 285 -1.54 6.61 18.76
N ALA A 286 -2.77 6.25 18.41
CA ALA A 286 -3.03 5.32 17.33
C ALA A 286 -3.84 6.01 16.22
N LEU A 287 -3.42 5.79 14.97
CA LEU A 287 -4.25 6.04 13.80
C LEU A 287 -4.89 4.73 13.37
N THR A 288 -6.17 4.79 13.02
CA THR A 288 -6.94 3.63 12.58
C THR A 288 -7.17 3.65 11.08
N TRP A 289 -7.61 2.51 10.54
CA TRP A 289 -8.01 2.42 9.14
C TRP A 289 -9.15 3.38 8.76
N VAL A 290 -9.99 3.77 9.72
CA VAL A 290 -11.08 4.72 9.50
C VAL A 290 -10.49 6.10 9.19
N ASP A 291 -9.53 6.56 9.97
CA ASP A 291 -8.84 7.83 9.76
C ASP A 291 -8.13 7.83 8.40
N GLY A 292 -7.47 6.71 8.08
CA GLY A 292 -6.84 6.47 6.78
C GLY A 292 -7.82 6.54 5.61
N THR A 293 -8.99 5.92 5.76
CA THR A 293 -10.05 5.93 4.74
C THR A 293 -10.61 7.32 4.52
N LEU A 294 -10.85 8.07 5.60
CA LEU A 294 -11.39 9.44 5.53
C LEU A 294 -10.41 10.37 4.81
N VAL A 295 -9.14 10.39 5.22
CA VAL A 295 -8.13 11.28 4.65
C VAL A 295 -7.80 10.87 3.20
N GLY A 296 -7.48 9.60 2.96
CA GLY A 296 -7.16 9.10 1.62
C GLY A 296 -8.35 9.20 0.65
N GLY A 297 -9.56 8.92 1.14
CA GLY A 297 -10.81 9.10 0.40
C GLY A 297 -11.08 10.57 0.06
N ALA A 298 -10.87 11.49 1.01
CA ALA A 298 -11.01 12.92 0.77
C ALA A 298 -10.02 13.42 -0.29
N VAL A 299 -8.74 13.04 -0.22
CA VAL A 299 -7.73 13.41 -1.23
C VAL A 299 -8.14 12.89 -2.62
N THR A 300 -8.57 11.63 -2.71
CA THR A 300 -9.00 11.02 -3.98
C THR A 300 -10.23 11.71 -4.54
N LEU A 301 -11.24 11.96 -3.70
CA LEU A 301 -12.49 12.61 -4.09
C LEU A 301 -12.24 14.06 -4.54
N LEU A 302 -11.51 14.85 -3.74
CA LEU A 302 -11.26 16.26 -4.00
C LEU A 302 -10.46 16.45 -5.30
N THR A 303 -9.43 15.64 -5.53
CA THR A 303 -8.64 15.70 -6.77
C THR A 303 -9.48 15.31 -7.99
N ALA A 304 -10.30 14.26 -7.89
CA ALA A 304 -11.22 13.87 -8.96
C ALA A 304 -12.25 14.97 -9.24
N VAL A 305 -12.97 15.46 -8.22
CA VAL A 305 -13.97 16.53 -8.38
C VAL A 305 -13.34 17.77 -8.98
N ALA A 306 -12.17 18.20 -8.50
CA ALA A 306 -11.44 19.33 -9.07
C ALA A 306 -11.14 19.13 -10.57
N ALA A 307 -10.67 17.94 -10.96
CA ALA A 307 -10.38 17.60 -12.35
C ALA A 307 -11.64 17.69 -13.24
N PHE A 308 -12.77 17.15 -12.80
CA PHE A 308 -14.02 17.19 -13.57
C PHE A 308 -14.65 18.59 -13.60
N VAL A 309 -14.65 19.34 -12.50
CA VAL A 309 -15.27 20.68 -12.43
C VAL A 309 -14.45 21.71 -13.22
N LEU A 310 -13.12 21.71 -13.07
CA LEU A 310 -12.27 22.70 -13.75
C LEU A 310 -12.21 22.46 -15.26
N THR A 311 -12.32 21.20 -15.71
CA THR A 311 -12.41 20.90 -17.14
C THR A 311 -13.74 21.35 -17.75
N GLN A 312 -14.84 21.34 -16.98
CA GLN A 312 -16.13 21.87 -17.44
C GLN A 312 -16.17 23.41 -17.47
N ARG A 313 -15.68 24.08 -16.42
CA ARG A 313 -15.75 25.55 -16.33
C ARG A 313 -14.95 26.27 -17.41
N ARG A 314 -13.82 25.68 -17.82
CA ARG A 314 -12.96 26.23 -18.88
C ARG A 314 -13.58 26.16 -20.29
N ASP A 315 -14.73 25.52 -20.46
CA ASP A 315 -15.47 25.50 -21.72
C ASP A 315 -16.51 26.63 -21.83
N MET A 316 -16.81 27.34 -20.73
CA MET A 316 -17.79 28.44 -20.71
C MET A 316 -17.16 29.84 -20.83
N ALA A 317 -15.84 29.93 -20.92
CA ALA A 317 -15.07 31.18 -21.04
C ALA A 317 -14.29 31.18 -22.35
#